data_AF-A0A1W5Z8L8-F1
#
_entry.id   AF-A0A1W5Z8L8-F1
#
_cell.length_a   1.000
_cell.length_b   1.000
_cell.length_c   1.000
_cell.angle_alpha   90.00
_cell.angle_beta   90.00
_cell.angle_gamma   90.00
#
_symmetry.space_group_name_H-M   'P 1'
#
loop_
_entity.id
_entity.type
_entity.pdbx_description
1 polymer ?
#
loop_
_entity_poly.entity_id
_entity_poly.type
_entity_poly.pdbx_seq_one_letter_code
_entity_poly.pdbx_strand_id
1 'polypeptide(L)'
;MLSIEQRITSVVPSLVEEAATAPSMHNAQPWRFVHRSGTNLLSLYGDPDRAMPVGDPDHRGLHIGCGAALLNLRVAAVHRGWEPVARLLPDHRDPWRLADVRLEDSGNGDSTGLSDLAAAGMARPSTPDT
;
A
#
# COMPACT_ATOMS: atom_id res chain seq x y z
N MET A 1 -7.26 14.39 -23.08
CA MET A 1 -7.60 14.02 -21.69
C MET A 1 -7.26 12.55 -21.52
N LEU A 2 -6.39 12.17 -20.58
CA LEU A 2 -6.10 10.74 -20.33
C LEU A 2 -7.35 10.05 -19.78
N SER A 3 -7.61 8.81 -20.21
CA SER A 3 -8.62 7.95 -19.58
C SER A 3 -8.28 7.76 -18.09
N ILE A 4 -9.30 7.55 -17.25
CA ILE A 4 -9.10 7.26 -15.82
C ILE A 4 -8.15 6.08 -15.61
N GLU A 5 -8.22 5.06 -16.46
CA GLU A 5 -7.32 3.90 -16.44
C GLU A 5 -5.86 4.27 -16.72
N GLN A 6 -5.63 5.22 -17.63
CA GLN A 6 -4.30 5.72 -17.96
C GLN A 6 -3.73 6.55 -16.79
N ARG A 7 -4.57 7.36 -16.14
CA ARG A 7 -4.18 8.09 -14.92
C ARG A 7 -3.80 7.12 -13.79
N ILE A 8 -4.60 6.07 -13.56
CA ILE A 8 -4.31 5.04 -12.55
C ILE A 8 -2.99 4.34 -12.87
N THR A 9 -2.83 3.86 -14.10
CA THR A 9 -1.61 3.14 -14.50
C THR A 9 -0.37 4.01 -14.29
N SER A 10 -0.46 5.32 -14.57
CA SER A 10 0.65 6.26 -14.35
C SER A 10 0.98 6.52 -12.88
N VAL A 11 0.00 6.45 -11.98
CA VAL A 11 0.20 6.80 -10.56
C VAL A 11 0.69 5.62 -9.73
N VAL A 12 0.29 4.40 -10.10
CA VAL A 12 0.55 3.17 -9.33
C VAL A 12 2.02 2.99 -8.92
N PRO A 13 3.03 3.16 -9.80
CA PRO A 13 4.43 2.99 -9.41
C PRO A 13 4.81 3.88 -8.22
N SER A 14 4.44 5.17 -8.27
CA SER A 14 4.73 6.11 -7.20
C SER A 14 3.97 5.79 -5.89
N LEU A 15 2.77 5.21 -5.97
CA LEU A 15 2.04 4.74 -4.79
C LEU A 15 2.75 3.55 -4.13
N VAL A 16 3.29 2.65 -4.94
CA VAL A 16 4.03 1.46 -4.46
C VAL A 16 5.38 1.85 -3.86
N GLU A 17 6.07 2.84 -4.45
CA GLU A 17 7.32 3.40 -3.88
C GLU A 17 7.09 3.96 -2.48
N GLU A 18 6.05 4.77 -2.28
CA GLU A 18 5.68 5.29 -0.96
C GLU A 18 5.26 4.18 0.00
N ALA A 19 4.49 3.20 -0.48
CA ALA A 19 4.10 2.03 0.30
C ALA A 19 5.32 1.25 0.83
N ALA A 20 6.38 1.14 0.01
CA ALA A 20 7.61 0.41 0.34
C ALA A 20 8.48 1.10 1.41
N THR A 21 8.22 2.37 1.73
CA THR A 21 8.89 3.07 2.85
C THR A 21 8.40 2.61 4.22
N ALA A 22 7.38 1.74 4.26
CA ALA A 22 6.84 1.22 5.50
C ALA A 22 7.91 0.48 6.31
N PRO A 23 7.89 0.58 7.66
CA PRO A 23 8.77 -0.22 8.48
C PRO A 23 8.40 -1.70 8.36
N SER A 24 9.43 -2.56 8.36
CA SER A 24 9.25 -4.01 8.42
C SER A 24 10.33 -4.65 9.30
N MET A 25 10.00 -5.80 9.89
CA MET A 25 10.95 -6.55 10.71
C MET A 25 12.21 -6.86 9.88
N HIS A 26 13.38 -6.49 10.42
CA HIS A 26 14.68 -6.62 9.74
C HIS A 26 14.74 -6.04 8.31
N ASN A 27 13.86 -5.09 7.99
CA ASN A 27 13.70 -4.56 6.65
C ASN A 27 13.44 -5.64 5.57
N ALA A 28 12.76 -6.74 5.95
CA ALA A 28 12.46 -7.85 5.04
C ALA A 28 11.53 -7.45 3.87
N GLN A 29 10.72 -6.40 4.07
CA GLN A 29 9.76 -5.87 3.11
C GLN A 29 8.89 -6.98 2.49
N PRO A 30 8.12 -7.73 3.30
CA PRO A 30 7.48 -8.97 2.87
C PRO A 30 6.12 -8.72 2.20
N TRP A 31 6.06 -7.71 1.33
CA TRP A 31 4.86 -7.33 0.58
C TRP A 31 5.09 -7.44 -0.92
N ARG A 32 4.04 -7.81 -1.63
CA ARG A 32 4.00 -7.83 -3.09
C ARG A 32 2.74 -7.12 -3.58
N PHE A 33 2.93 -6.01 -4.27
CA PHE A 33 1.84 -5.29 -4.92
C PHE A 33 1.63 -5.78 -6.35
N VAL A 34 0.38 -6.04 -6.73
CA VAL A 34 0.00 -6.48 -8.07
C VAL A 34 -1.11 -5.58 -8.60
N HIS A 35 -0.80 -4.79 -9.62
CA HIS A 35 -1.79 -4.00 -10.36
C HIS A 35 -2.27 -4.81 -11.57
N ARG A 36 -3.59 -4.96 -11.73
CA ARG A 36 -4.14 -5.51 -12.97
C ARG A 36 -4.34 -4.38 -13.97
N SER A 37 -3.59 -4.40 -15.07
CA SER A 37 -3.72 -3.43 -16.15
C SER A 37 -5.17 -3.36 -16.67
N GLY A 38 -5.62 -2.15 -17.02
CA GLY A 38 -7.00 -1.91 -17.43
C GLY A 38 -8.01 -1.97 -16.29
N THR A 39 -7.56 -1.96 -15.03
CA THR A 39 -8.43 -1.89 -13.86
C THR A 39 -7.94 -0.84 -12.87
N ASN A 40 -8.82 -0.45 -11.95
CA ASN A 40 -8.47 0.40 -10.82
C ASN A 40 -8.08 -0.39 -9.56
N LEU A 41 -7.75 -1.69 -9.70
CA LEU A 41 -7.50 -2.59 -8.59
C LEU A 41 -6.01 -2.85 -8.39
N LEU A 42 -5.52 -2.51 -7.20
CA LEU A 42 -4.20 -2.87 -6.71
C LEU A 42 -4.33 -3.86 -5.55
N SER A 43 -3.83 -5.07 -5.73
CA SER A 43 -3.86 -6.10 -4.69
C SER A 43 -2.53 -6.13 -3.93
N LEU A 44 -2.60 -6.18 -2.61
CA LEU A 44 -1.47 -6.41 -1.72
C LEU A 44 -1.45 -7.88 -1.31
N TYR A 45 -0.32 -8.53 -1.55
CA TYR A 45 -0.03 -9.86 -1.06
C TYR A 45 1.06 -9.82 0.01
N GLY A 46 0.96 -10.68 1.02
CA GLY A 46 2.10 -11.05 1.84
C GLY A 46 3.04 -11.97 1.05
N ASP A 47 4.34 -11.83 1.29
CA ASP A 47 5.37 -12.64 0.65
C ASP A 47 6.00 -13.59 1.68
N PRO A 48 5.55 -14.86 1.76
CA PRO A 48 6.10 -15.84 2.70
C PRO A 48 7.55 -16.22 2.40
N ASP A 49 8.05 -16.01 1.18
CA ASP A 49 9.45 -16.26 0.85
C ASP A 49 10.39 -15.24 1.53
N ARG A 50 9.82 -14.10 1.95
CA ARG A 50 10.48 -13.07 2.77
C ARG A 50 10.16 -13.19 4.26
N ALA A 51 9.45 -14.25 4.67
CA ALA A 51 9.20 -14.51 6.08
C ALA A 51 10.50 -14.87 6.80
N MET A 52 10.46 -14.76 8.13
CA MET A 52 11.60 -15.06 8.99
C MET A 52 11.21 -16.16 9.98
N PRO A 53 11.28 -17.45 9.60
CA PRO A 53 10.73 -18.54 10.43
C PRO A 53 11.27 -18.60 11.87
N VAL A 54 12.50 -18.12 12.10
CA VAL A 54 13.10 -18.05 13.44
C VAL A 54 12.66 -16.79 14.21
N GLY A 55 12.62 -15.63 13.56
CA GLY A 55 12.29 -14.35 14.21
C GLY A 55 10.81 -13.99 14.23
N ASP A 56 10.02 -14.62 13.36
CA ASP A 56 8.59 -14.41 13.14
C ASP A 56 7.90 -15.73 12.74
N PRO A 57 7.90 -16.75 13.62
CA PRO A 57 7.35 -18.08 13.33
C PRO A 57 5.86 -18.07 13.01
N ASP A 58 5.12 -17.10 13.56
CA ASP A 58 3.68 -16.94 13.38
C ASP A 58 3.32 -15.89 12.31
N HIS A 59 4.30 -15.37 11.57
CA HIS A 59 4.13 -14.34 10.54
C HIS A 59 3.50 -13.02 11.01
N ARG A 60 3.51 -12.74 12.31
CA ARG A 60 2.92 -11.52 12.88
C ARG A 60 3.68 -10.28 12.42
N GLY A 61 5.01 -10.33 12.42
CA GLY A 61 5.87 -9.27 11.89
C GLY A 61 5.61 -9.00 10.42
N LEU A 62 5.45 -10.06 9.61
CA LEU A 62 5.07 -9.97 8.21
C LEU A 62 3.72 -9.27 8.04
N HIS A 63 2.68 -9.70 8.76
CA HIS A 63 1.36 -9.09 8.66
C HIS A 63 1.35 -7.62 9.12
N ILE A 64 2.07 -7.29 10.19
CA ILE A 64 2.22 -5.90 10.66
C ILE A 64 2.93 -5.05 9.60
N GLY A 65 4.01 -5.54 9.01
CA GLY A 65 4.72 -4.85 7.93
C GLY A 65 3.83 -4.61 6.72
N CYS A 66 3.07 -5.62 6.29
CA CYS A 66 2.10 -5.48 5.20
C CYS A 66 0.99 -4.47 5.54
N GLY A 67 0.51 -4.46 6.78
CA GLY A 67 -0.47 -3.47 7.25
C GLY A 67 0.08 -2.04 7.20
N ALA A 68 1.35 -1.85 7.57
CA ALA A 68 2.03 -0.56 7.46
C ALA A 68 2.20 -0.14 5.99
N ALA A 69 2.61 -1.06 5.10
CA ALA A 69 2.70 -0.79 3.66
C ALA A 69 1.34 -0.42 3.05
N LEU A 70 0.26 -1.11 3.46
CA LEU A 70 -1.11 -0.76 3.05
C LEU A 70 -1.52 0.64 3.51
N LEU A 71 -1.18 1.03 4.74
CA LEU A 71 -1.47 2.36 5.25
C LEU A 71 -0.74 3.43 4.42
N ASN A 72 0.57 3.26 4.21
CA ASN A 72 1.36 4.17 3.39
C ASN A 72 0.78 4.31 1.98
N LEU A 73 0.37 3.20 1.36
CA LEU A 73 -0.27 3.21 0.06
C LEU A 73 -1.55 4.06 0.03
N ARG A 74 -2.42 3.91 1.03
CA ARG A 74 -3.67 4.67 1.13
C ARG A 74 -3.41 6.16 1.33
N VAL A 75 -2.45 6.50 2.18
CA VAL A 75 -2.02 7.90 2.40
C VAL A 75 -1.48 8.50 1.09
N ALA A 76 -0.62 7.77 0.39
CA ALA A 76 -0.05 8.17 -0.88
C ALA A 76 -1.11 8.36 -1.99
N ALA A 77 -2.16 7.55 -1.98
CA ALA A 77 -3.27 7.64 -2.93
C ALA A 77 -4.10 8.92 -2.70
N VAL A 78 -4.48 9.19 -1.44
CA VAL A 78 -5.19 10.42 -1.06
C VAL A 78 -4.38 11.66 -1.41
N HIS A 79 -3.08 11.65 -1.14
CA HIS A 79 -2.17 12.74 -1.51
C HIS A 79 -2.19 13.06 -3.01
N ARG A 80 -2.39 12.03 -3.85
CA ARG A 80 -2.41 12.15 -5.30
C ARG A 80 -3.83 12.32 -5.89
N GLY A 81 -4.82 12.63 -5.05
CA GLY A 81 -6.19 12.89 -5.47
C GLY A 81 -6.98 11.64 -5.84
N TRP A 82 -6.68 10.50 -5.21
CA TRP A 82 -7.44 9.27 -5.35
C TRP A 82 -8.12 8.92 -4.04
N GLU A 83 -9.33 8.36 -4.10
CA GLU A 83 -10.00 7.74 -2.98
C GLU A 83 -9.66 6.23 -2.94
N PRO A 84 -8.88 5.75 -1.94
CA PRO A 84 -8.51 4.35 -1.86
C PRO A 84 -9.54 3.55 -1.05
N VAL A 85 -10.41 2.81 -1.76
CA VAL A 85 -11.38 1.89 -1.15
C VAL A 85 -10.72 0.54 -0.92
N ALA A 86 -10.34 0.27 0.34
CA ALA A 86 -9.63 -0.95 0.73
C ALA A 86 -10.59 -2.02 1.25
N ARG A 87 -10.42 -3.25 0.77
CA ARG A 87 -11.07 -4.47 1.27
C ARG A 87 -10.00 -5.43 1.76
N LEU A 88 -10.03 -5.73 3.07
CA LEU A 88 -9.09 -6.64 3.71
C LEU A 88 -9.50 -8.10 3.51
N LEU A 89 -8.51 -9.00 3.43
CA LEU A 89 -8.66 -10.44 3.29
C LEU A 89 -9.77 -10.83 2.28
N PRO A 90 -9.66 -10.33 1.04
CA PRO A 90 -10.72 -10.42 0.04
C PRO A 90 -11.08 -11.84 -0.42
N ASP A 91 -10.19 -12.81 -0.23
CA ASP A 91 -10.33 -14.19 -0.66
C ASP A 91 -9.83 -15.14 0.44
N HIS A 92 -10.75 -15.93 1.02
CA HIS A 92 -10.43 -16.89 2.07
C HIS A 92 -9.59 -18.07 1.57
N ARG A 93 -9.50 -18.28 0.25
CA ARG A 93 -8.73 -19.37 -0.37
C ARG A 93 -7.28 -19.00 -0.61
N ASP A 94 -6.97 -17.71 -0.58
CA ASP A 94 -5.63 -17.19 -0.72
C ASP A 94 -5.26 -16.38 0.55
N PRO A 95 -4.68 -17.04 1.57
CA PRO A 95 -4.35 -16.38 2.83
C PRO A 95 -3.30 -15.28 2.67
N TRP A 96 -2.56 -15.29 1.55
CA TRP A 96 -1.55 -14.28 1.27
C TRP A 96 -2.11 -13.09 0.51
N ARG A 97 -3.34 -13.12 0.00
CA ARG A 97 -4.01 -11.92 -0.53
C ARG A 97 -4.57 -11.10 0.61
N LEU A 98 -3.76 -10.17 1.13
CA LEU A 98 -4.07 -9.45 2.36
C LEU A 98 -5.05 -8.29 2.15
N ALA A 99 -4.99 -7.62 1.00
CA ALA A 99 -5.93 -6.55 0.69
C ALA A 99 -6.11 -6.35 -0.81
N ASP A 100 -7.28 -5.84 -1.16
CA ASP A 100 -7.60 -5.25 -2.46
C ASP A 100 -7.87 -3.76 -2.26
N VAL A 101 -7.20 -2.90 -3.01
CA VAL A 101 -7.42 -1.44 -2.98
C VAL A 101 -7.93 -1.00 -4.34
N ARG A 102 -9.16 -0.48 -4.37
CA ARG A 102 -9.72 0.18 -5.55
C ARG A 102 -9.38 1.67 -5.47
N LEU A 103 -8.81 2.20 -6.55
CA LEU A 103 -8.55 3.63 -6.70
C LEU A 103 -9.76 4.26 -7.41
N GLU A 104 -10.50 5.09 -6.68
CA GLU A 104 -11.65 5.81 -7.20
C GLU A 104 -11.28 7.30 -7.33
N ASP A 105 -11.90 8.00 -8.28
CA ASP A 105 -11.66 9.44 -8.41
C ASP A 105 -12.18 10.12 -7.14
N SER A 106 -11.40 11.02 -6.54
CA SER A 106 -11.77 11.69 -5.29
C SER A 106 -12.90 12.69 -5.56
N GLY A 107 -14.13 12.21 -5.74
CA GLY A 107 -15.31 13.03 -5.94
C GLY A 107 -15.76 13.64 -4.62
N ASN A 108 -15.14 14.74 -4.18
CA ASN A 108 -15.51 15.52 -2.98
C ASN A 108 -15.70 14.71 -1.66
N GLY A 109 -15.24 13.46 -1.59
CA GLY A 109 -15.43 12.58 -0.44
C GLY A 109 -14.50 12.94 0.72
N ASP A 110 -15.09 13.15 1.90
CA ASP A 110 -14.44 13.49 3.17
C ASP A 110 -13.52 12.35 3.66
N SER A 111 -12.30 12.26 3.11
CA SER A 111 -11.22 11.40 3.60
C SER A 111 -10.30 12.14 4.59
N THR A 112 -10.84 13.09 5.35
CA THR A 112 -10.12 14.09 6.15
C THR A 112 -8.95 13.51 6.96
N GLY A 113 -9.14 12.35 7.61
CA GLY A 113 -8.08 11.73 8.42
C GLY A 113 -6.87 11.18 7.63
N LEU A 114 -7.05 10.69 6.41
CA LEU A 114 -5.93 10.23 5.56
C LEU A 114 -5.23 11.42 4.88
N SER A 115 -6.00 12.45 4.53
CA SER A 115 -5.47 13.70 3.98
C SER A 115 -4.50 14.38 4.95
N ASP A 116 -4.82 14.40 6.25
CA ASP A 116 -3.95 14.97 7.28
C ASP A 116 -2.63 14.17 7.44
N LEU A 117 -2.69 12.83 7.33
CA LEU A 117 -1.50 11.98 7.34
C LEU A 117 -0.63 12.16 6.09
N ALA A 118 -1.24 12.41 4.94
CA ALA A 118 -0.52 12.72 3.71
C ALA A 118 0.32 13.99 3.84
N ALA A 119 -0.21 15.02 4.52
CA ALA A 119 0.54 16.23 4.83
C ALA A 119 1.74 15.96 5.76
N ALA A 120 1.60 15.04 6.73
CA ALA A 120 2.64 14.71 7.70
C ALA A 120 3.78 13.84 7.14
N GLY A 121 3.48 12.91 6.20
CA GLY A 121 4.48 12.02 5.59
C GLY A 121 5.56 12.75 4.80
N MET A 122 5.22 13.87 4.15
CA MET A 122 6.16 14.71 3.39
C MET A 122 7.22 15.41 4.25
N ALA A 123 7.01 15.51 5.56
CA ALA A 123 7.91 16.23 6.47
C ALA A 123 9.08 15.40 7.00
N ARG A 124 9.25 14.14 6.54
CA ARG A 124 10.38 13.30 6.94
C ARG A 124 11.48 13.32 5.88
N PRO A 125 12.49 14.20 5.99
CA PRO A 125 13.71 14.02 5.22
C PRO A 125 14.33 12.68 5.62
N SER A 126 14.62 11.85 4.62
CA SER A 126 15.50 10.69 4.79
C SER A 126 16.88 11.23 5.19
N THR A 127 17.17 11.32 6.48
CA THR A 127 18.56 11.51 6.92
C THR A 127 19.30 10.21 6.61
N PRO A 128 20.31 10.21 5.73
CA PRO A 128 21.14 9.04 5.54
C PRO A 128 21.90 8.78 6.84
N ASP A 129 21.81 7.56 7.37
CA ASP A 129 22.68 7.12 8.46
C ASP A 129 24.14 7.26 7.98
N THR A 130 24.92 8.04 8.73
CA THR A 130 26.37 8.23 8.54
C THR A 130 27.11 7.45 9.61
#